data_AF-A0A448WPR9-F1
#
_entry.id   AF-A0A448WPR9-F1
#
_cell.length_a   1.000
_cell.length_b   1.000
_cell.length_c   1.000
_cell.angle_alpha   90.00
_cell.angle_beta   90.00
_cell.angle_gamma   90.00
#
_symmetry.space_group_name_H-M   'P 1'
#
loop_
_entity.id
_entity.type
_entity.pdbx_description
1 polymer ?
#
loop_
_entity_poly.entity_id
_entity_poly.type
_entity_poly.pdbx_seq_one_letter_code
_entity_poly.pdbx_strand_id
1 'polypeptide(L)'
;MFVFSIIFIWQTWLERADAGRLLSFDEASASALDLADLFRPSSFLNAVCQETATRLRLAMDQLVLVVTNWATIKQNHLEARSRLGESSLSSDKAPLLRITGLQLEGALFDEQTHRLTGTKADSPTLTTIPDVFIAWVTSVKACIS
;
A
#
# COMPACT_ATOMS: atom_id res chain seq x y z
N MET A 1 9.09 -23.39 -14.69
CA MET A 1 10.03 -22.63 -13.83
C MET A 1 9.30 -21.66 -12.90
N PHE A 2 8.26 -20.93 -13.35
CA PHE A 2 7.46 -20.01 -12.54
C PHE A 2 6.77 -20.62 -11.28
N VAL A 3 6.23 -21.84 -11.36
CA VAL A 3 5.50 -22.45 -10.23
C VAL A 3 6.42 -22.77 -9.04
N PHE A 4 7.68 -23.15 -9.30
CA PHE A 4 8.66 -23.42 -8.24
C PHE A 4 9.10 -22.14 -7.52
N SER A 5 9.21 -21.01 -8.24
CA SER A 5 9.46 -19.70 -7.61
C SER A 5 8.33 -19.31 -6.67
N ILE A 6 7.06 -19.43 -7.09
CA ILE A 6 5.93 -19.02 -6.26
C ILE A 6 5.81 -19.88 -5.00
N ILE A 7 6.12 -21.19 -5.06
CA ILE A 7 6.10 -22.07 -3.88
C ILE A 7 7.14 -21.65 -2.83
N PHE A 8 8.37 -21.34 -3.28
CA PHE A 8 9.43 -20.88 -2.37
C PHE A 8 9.08 -19.53 -1.75
N ILE A 9 8.52 -18.63 -2.56
CA ILE A 9 8.05 -17.31 -2.09
C ILE A 9 6.93 -17.51 -1.06
N TRP A 10 5.97 -18.41 -1.31
CA TRP A 10 4.90 -18.73 -0.35
C TRP A 10 5.44 -19.19 1.01
N GLN A 11 6.50 -20.00 1.05
CA GLN A 11 7.12 -20.41 2.30
C GLN A 11 7.72 -19.21 3.06
N THR A 12 8.48 -18.35 2.37
CA THR A 12 9.04 -17.13 2.96
C THR A 12 7.94 -16.19 3.48
N TRP A 13 6.80 -16.14 2.79
CA TRP A 13 5.63 -15.36 3.18
C TRP A 13 4.93 -15.91 4.41
N LEU A 14 4.81 -17.25 4.50
CA LEU A 14 4.26 -17.93 5.67
C LEU A 14 5.10 -17.61 6.92
N GLU A 15 6.43 -17.68 6.79
CA GLU A 15 7.36 -17.34 7.87
C GLU A 15 7.23 -15.88 8.32
N ARG A 16 7.07 -14.94 7.38
CA ARG A 16 6.85 -13.52 7.69
C ARG A 16 5.50 -13.27 8.36
N ALA A 17 4.46 -14.01 7.96
CA ALA A 17 3.14 -13.94 8.57
C ALA A 17 3.17 -14.45 10.02
N ASP A 18 3.77 -15.62 10.25
CA ASP A 18 3.92 -16.23 11.58
C ASP A 18 4.76 -15.34 12.51
N ALA A 19 5.77 -14.65 11.98
CA ALA A 19 6.57 -13.69 12.72
C ALA A 19 5.86 -12.35 13.00
N GLY A 20 4.65 -12.12 12.47
CA GLY A 20 3.93 -10.85 12.58
C GLY A 20 4.60 -9.68 11.85
N ARG A 21 5.49 -9.97 10.88
CA ARG A 21 6.30 -8.97 10.14
C ARG A 21 5.76 -8.66 8.76
N LEU A 22 4.62 -9.24 8.41
CA LEU A 22 3.98 -9.06 7.11
C LEU A 22 3.31 -7.69 6.99
N LEU A 23 2.77 -7.18 8.10
CA LEU A 23 2.20 -5.85 8.19
C LEU A 23 3.11 -4.96 9.03
N SER A 24 3.55 -3.86 8.46
CA SER A 24 4.36 -2.86 9.15
C SER A 24 3.52 -1.64 9.46
N PHE A 25 3.98 -0.81 10.39
CA PHE A 25 3.27 0.40 10.79
C PHE A 25 4.07 1.65 10.49
N ASP A 26 5.27 1.54 9.95
CA ASP A 26 6.12 2.66 9.55
C ASP A 26 6.81 2.35 8.22
N GLU A 27 7.21 3.39 7.49
CA GLU A 27 7.84 3.24 6.18
C GLU A 27 9.21 2.53 6.26
N ALA A 28 9.95 2.69 7.37
CA ALA A 28 11.29 2.14 7.51
C ALA A 28 11.27 0.63 7.78
N SER A 29 10.22 0.12 8.42
CA SER A 29 10.03 -1.31 8.71
C SER A 29 9.15 -2.03 7.68
N ALA A 30 8.61 -1.33 6.69
CA ALA A 30 7.77 -1.91 5.65
C ALA A 30 8.55 -2.89 4.76
N SER A 31 8.21 -4.17 4.87
CA SER A 31 8.73 -5.20 3.99
C SER A 31 8.28 -4.95 2.56
N ALA A 32 9.21 -5.04 1.61
CA ALA A 32 8.90 -4.97 0.19
C ALA A 32 8.00 -6.14 -0.23
N LEU A 33 6.91 -5.79 -0.92
CA LEU A 33 5.87 -6.69 -1.39
C LEU A 33 5.71 -6.52 -2.91
N ASP A 34 6.08 -7.53 -3.68
CA ASP A 34 5.67 -7.63 -5.09
C ASP A 34 4.31 -8.35 -5.20
N LEU A 35 3.32 -7.71 -5.84
CA LEU A 35 2.00 -8.32 -6.05
C LEU A 35 2.06 -9.47 -7.06
N ALA A 36 3.07 -9.55 -7.91
CA ALA A 36 3.28 -10.65 -8.85
C ALA A 36 3.54 -11.99 -8.14
N ASP A 37 4.01 -11.94 -6.89
CA ASP A 37 4.26 -13.12 -6.06
C ASP A 37 2.97 -13.77 -5.50
N LEU A 38 1.84 -13.07 -5.60
CA LEU A 38 0.56 -13.51 -5.07
C LEU A 38 -0.30 -14.16 -6.15
N PHE A 39 -0.85 -15.35 -5.88
CA PHE A 39 -1.84 -15.98 -6.76
C PHE A 39 -3.14 -15.17 -6.89
N ARG A 40 -3.51 -14.42 -5.84
CA ARG A 40 -4.74 -13.61 -5.76
C ARG A 40 -4.48 -12.29 -5.02
N PRO A 41 -3.85 -11.30 -5.68
CA PRO A 41 -3.50 -10.03 -5.04
C PRO A 41 -4.72 -9.27 -4.51
N SER A 42 -5.87 -9.33 -5.19
CA SER A 42 -7.11 -8.71 -4.73
C SER A 42 -7.63 -9.31 -3.42
N SER A 43 -7.60 -10.64 -3.28
CA SER A 43 -8.01 -11.33 -2.04
C SER A 43 -7.10 -10.96 -0.87
N PHE A 44 -5.79 -10.84 -1.12
CA PHE A 44 -4.84 -10.39 -0.12
C PHE A 44 -5.13 -8.96 0.36
N LEU A 45 -5.29 -8.01 -0.57
CA LEU A 45 -5.60 -6.62 -0.23
C LEU A 45 -6.93 -6.52 0.55
N ASN A 46 -7.93 -7.31 0.18
CA ASN A 46 -9.18 -7.40 0.93
C ASN A 46 -8.99 -7.95 2.35
N ALA A 47 -8.11 -8.94 2.55
CA ALA A 47 -7.81 -9.45 3.88
C ALA A 47 -7.10 -8.38 4.75
N VAL A 48 -6.18 -7.61 4.17
CA VAL A 48 -5.54 -6.48 4.88
C VAL A 48 -6.56 -5.39 5.22
N CYS A 49 -7.54 -5.14 4.33
CA CYS A 49 -8.66 -4.26 4.62
C CYS A 49 -9.50 -4.77 5.81
N GLN A 50 -9.82 -6.07 5.86
CA GLN A 50 -10.55 -6.70 6.98
C GLN A 50 -9.81 -6.57 8.31
N GLU A 51 -8.50 -6.85 8.29
CA GLU A 51 -7.65 -6.71 9.46
C GLU A 51 -7.58 -5.25 9.93
N THR A 52 -7.48 -4.30 9.00
CA THR A 52 -7.49 -2.86 9.30
C THR A 52 -8.83 -2.43 9.91
N ALA A 53 -9.95 -2.86 9.32
CA ALA A 53 -11.29 -2.60 9.83
C ALA A 53 -11.47 -3.14 11.26
N THR A 54 -10.96 -4.35 11.52
CA THR A 54 -11.00 -4.98 12.84
C THR A 54 -10.19 -4.20 13.87
N ARG A 55 -8.96 -3.79 13.54
CA ARG A 55 -8.09 -2.97 14.42
C ARG A 55 -8.67 -1.60 14.72
N LEU A 56 -9.18 -0.93 13.68
CA LEU A 56 -9.77 0.40 13.81
C LEU A 56 -11.21 0.35 14.37
N ARG A 57 -11.80 -0.85 14.51
CA ARG A 57 -13.20 -1.07 14.91
C ARG A 57 -14.18 -0.31 14.01
N LEU A 58 -13.89 -0.30 12.72
CA LEU A 58 -14.71 0.32 11.68
C LEU A 58 -15.33 -0.75 10.80
N ALA A 59 -16.41 -0.40 10.12
CA ALA A 59 -16.94 -1.24 9.06
C ALA A 59 -16.05 -1.11 7.81
N MET A 60 -15.92 -2.18 7.03
CA MET A 60 -15.03 -2.22 5.87
C MET A 60 -15.35 -1.14 4.83
N ASP A 61 -16.63 -0.84 4.62
CA ASP A 61 -17.15 0.18 3.72
C ASP A 61 -16.76 1.62 4.13
N GLN A 62 -16.31 1.80 5.37
CA GLN A 62 -15.82 3.07 5.88
C GLN A 62 -14.33 3.29 5.57
N LEU A 63 -13.65 2.32 4.96
CA LEU A 63 -12.24 2.41 4.59
C LEU A 63 -12.08 2.58 3.08
N VAL A 64 -11.11 3.40 2.69
CA VAL A 64 -10.65 3.55 1.31
C VAL A 64 -9.17 3.22 1.23
N LEU A 65 -8.78 2.58 0.13
CA LEU A 65 -7.38 2.32 -0.18
C LEU A 65 -6.75 3.60 -0.73
N VAL A 66 -5.69 4.08 -0.08
CA VAL A 66 -4.91 5.23 -0.53
C VAL A 66 -3.46 4.84 -0.79
N VAL A 67 -2.85 5.51 -1.76
CA VAL A 67 -1.42 5.42 -2.07
C VAL A 67 -0.73 6.64 -1.46
N THR A 68 0.24 6.44 -0.58
CA THR A 68 0.80 7.50 0.28
C THR A 68 2.09 8.13 -0.25
N ASN A 69 2.68 7.55 -1.30
CA ASN A 69 3.83 8.09 -2.03
C ASN A 69 3.33 8.47 -3.45
N TRP A 70 3.63 9.65 -3.98
CA TRP A 70 4.88 9.95 -4.69
C TRP A 70 5.51 11.31 -4.33
N ALA A 71 4.74 12.27 -3.83
CA ALA A 71 5.24 13.55 -3.31
C ALA A 71 4.44 14.07 -2.09
N THR A 72 3.24 13.54 -1.86
CA THR A 72 2.25 14.15 -0.97
C THR A 72 1.49 13.06 -0.26
N ILE A 73 1.98 12.54 0.88
CA ILE A 73 1.19 12.38 2.12
C ILE A 73 2.15 12.35 3.33
N LYS A 74 3.02 13.36 3.48
CA LYS A 74 3.92 13.45 4.65
C LYS A 74 3.32 14.13 5.89
N GLN A 75 2.10 14.68 5.83
CA GLN A 75 1.61 15.54 6.93
C GLN A 75 0.16 15.28 7.40
N ASN A 76 -0.72 14.76 6.54
CA ASN A 76 -2.15 14.67 6.88
C ASN A 76 -2.55 13.41 7.68
N HIS A 77 -1.73 12.36 7.71
CA HIS A 77 -2.08 11.12 8.42
C HIS A 77 -1.86 11.18 9.94
N LEU A 78 -0.91 11.98 10.43
CA LEU A 78 -0.71 12.16 11.87
C LEU A 78 -1.67 13.23 12.47
N GLU A 79 -2.06 14.24 11.70
CA GLU A 79 -2.84 15.37 12.23
C GLU A 79 -4.36 15.20 12.19
N ALA A 80 -4.89 14.22 11.43
CA ALA A 80 -6.33 13.93 11.40
C ALA A 80 -6.87 13.27 12.70
N ARG A 81 -6.03 13.07 13.73
CA ARG A 81 -6.45 12.79 15.12
C ARG A 81 -6.69 14.07 15.93
N SER A 82 -6.09 15.19 15.53
CA SER A 82 -6.13 16.47 16.27
C SER A 82 -7.44 17.25 16.04
N ARG A 83 -8.12 17.03 14.90
CA ARG A 83 -9.30 17.82 14.51
C ARG A 83 -10.67 17.24 14.89
N LEU A 84 -10.71 16.00 15.36
CA LEU A 84 -11.92 15.39 15.92
C LEU A 84 -11.62 15.13 17.40
N GLY A 85 -11.89 16.13 18.23
CA GLY A 85 -11.80 15.98 19.66
C GLY A 85 -12.84 14.97 20.14
N GLU A 86 -12.48 13.70 20.26
CA GLU A 86 -13.31 12.70 20.93
C GLU A 86 -12.43 11.61 21.55
N SER A 87 -12.53 11.50 22.87
CA SER A 87 -11.66 10.78 23.78
C SER A 87 -11.93 9.27 23.85
N SER A 88 -12.16 8.61 22.72
CA SER A 88 -12.39 7.16 22.70
C SER A 88 -12.28 6.59 21.29
N LEU A 89 -11.10 6.06 20.93
CA LEU A 89 -10.92 4.75 20.29
C LEU A 89 -9.46 4.60 19.83
N SER A 90 -8.83 3.54 20.35
CA SER A 90 -7.62 2.84 19.89
C SER A 90 -6.38 3.65 19.46
N SER A 91 -5.29 3.37 20.16
CA SER A 91 -3.90 3.61 19.78
C SER A 91 -3.44 2.87 18.52
N ASP A 92 -4.32 2.16 17.81
CA ASP A 92 -3.93 1.30 16.70
C ASP A 92 -3.77 2.08 15.39
N LYS A 93 -2.59 1.91 14.79
CA LYS A 93 -2.22 2.48 13.50
C LYS A 93 -2.68 1.53 12.39
N ALA A 94 -3.14 2.08 11.27
CA ALA A 94 -3.42 1.26 10.09
C ALA A 94 -2.11 0.63 9.58
N PRO A 95 -2.14 -0.64 9.15
CA PRO A 95 -0.97 -1.27 8.54
C PRO A 95 -0.60 -0.57 7.22
N LEU A 96 0.70 -0.47 6.97
CA LEU A 96 1.30 0.11 5.79
C LEU A 96 1.97 -1.00 4.99
N LEU A 97 1.71 -1.04 3.68
CA LEU A 97 2.32 -1.99 2.75
C LEU A 97 3.20 -1.23 1.77
N ARG A 98 4.44 -1.70 1.57
CA ARG A 98 5.35 -1.20 0.53
C ARG A 98 5.26 -2.10 -0.70
N ILE A 99 4.57 -1.66 -1.73
CA ILE A 99 4.40 -2.39 -2.98
C ILE A 99 5.54 -2.06 -3.94
N THR A 100 6.16 -3.08 -4.49
CA THR A 100 7.34 -2.97 -5.37
C THR A 100 7.05 -3.63 -6.71
N GLY A 101 7.94 -3.42 -7.70
CA GLY A 101 7.84 -4.12 -8.99
C GLY A 101 6.70 -3.65 -9.89
N LEU A 102 6.10 -2.50 -9.59
CA LEU A 102 5.04 -1.94 -10.41
C LEU A 102 5.59 -1.46 -11.76
N GLN A 103 4.79 -1.70 -12.79
CA GLN A 103 5.11 -1.35 -14.17
C GLN A 103 4.01 -0.49 -14.77
N LEU A 104 4.41 0.45 -15.61
CA LEU A 104 3.57 1.40 -16.31
C LEU A 104 3.77 1.24 -17.81
N GLU A 105 2.65 1.13 -18.51
CA GLU A 105 2.57 1.09 -19.98
C GLU A 105 1.82 2.33 -20.47
N GLY A 106 2.25 2.88 -21.62
CA GLY A 106 1.57 4.00 -22.28
C GLY A 106 1.82 5.39 -21.68
N ALA A 107 2.58 5.49 -20.60
CA ALA A 107 3.08 6.74 -20.02
C ALA A 107 4.48 6.54 -19.42
N LEU A 108 5.20 7.63 -19.20
CA LEU A 108 6.48 7.62 -18.49
C LEU A 108 6.30 8.29 -17.13
N PHE A 109 6.91 7.75 -16.09
CA PHE A 109 6.91 8.36 -14.77
C PHE A 109 8.20 9.17 -14.57
N ASP A 110 8.07 10.48 -14.38
CA ASP A 110 9.19 11.34 -14.03
C ASP A 110 9.39 11.33 -12.51
N GLU A 111 10.45 10.65 -12.07
CA GLU A 111 10.79 10.52 -10.65
C GLU A 111 11.14 11.85 -9.98
N GLN A 112 11.58 12.86 -10.73
CA GLN A 112 11.96 14.17 -10.17
C GLN A 112 10.73 15.04 -9.92
N THR A 113 9.77 15.01 -10.84
CA THR A 113 8.55 15.83 -10.74
C THR A 113 7.36 15.07 -10.16
N HIS A 114 7.48 13.75 -9.98
CA HIS A 114 6.42 12.82 -9.55
C HIS A 114 5.17 12.92 -10.42
N ARG A 115 5.37 13.12 -11.74
CA ARG A 115 4.30 13.30 -12.71
C ARG A 115 4.40 12.28 -13.83
N LEU A 116 3.23 11.94 -14.37
CA LEU A 116 3.14 11.22 -15.62
C LEU A 116 3.46 12.16 -16.78
N THR A 117 4.29 11.67 -17.69
CA THR A 117 4.67 12.34 -18.92
C THR A 117 4.31 11.47 -20.12
N GLY A 118 4.09 12.10 -21.27
CA GLY A 118 3.71 11.39 -22.49
C GLY A 118 4.84 10.52 -23.03
N THR A 119 4.48 9.43 -23.70
CA THR A 119 5.42 8.59 -24.44
C THR A 119 5.76 9.20 -25.80
N LYS A 120 6.96 8.89 -26.28
CA LYS A 120 7.45 9.19 -27.63
C LYS A 120 7.59 7.88 -28.42
N ALA A 121 7.78 7.97 -29.73
CA ALA A 121 7.90 6.79 -30.61
C ALA A 121 9.09 5.88 -30.27
N ASP A 122 10.12 6.44 -29.65
CA ASP A 122 11.33 5.76 -29.16
C ASP A 122 11.25 5.37 -27.68
N SER A 123 10.13 5.66 -27.00
CA SER A 123 9.96 5.31 -25.59
C SER A 123 9.76 3.81 -25.41
N PRO A 124 10.29 3.24 -24.31
CA PRO A 124 10.04 1.83 -23.99
C PRO A 124 8.54 1.59 -23.79
N THR A 125 8.06 0.44 -24.25
CA THR A 125 6.65 0.03 -24.07
C THR A 125 6.28 -0.12 -22.60
N LEU A 126 7.23 -0.58 -21.79
CA LEU A 126 7.05 -0.86 -20.37
C LEU A 126 8.11 -0.12 -19.57
N THR A 127 7.69 0.62 -18.55
CA THR A 127 8.58 1.30 -17.61
C THR A 127 8.32 0.82 -16.20
N THR A 128 9.37 0.62 -15.42
CA THR A 128 9.24 0.39 -13.98
C THR A 128 8.94 1.72 -13.32
N ILE A 129 7.97 1.74 -12.41
CA ILE A 129 7.79 2.85 -11.49
C ILE A 129 8.41 2.47 -10.15
N PRO A 130 8.86 3.43 -9.33
CA PRO A 130 9.46 3.06 -8.05
C PRO A 130 8.40 2.44 -7.10
N ASP A 131 8.83 2.05 -5.90
CA ASP A 131 7.94 1.46 -4.90
C ASP A 131 6.85 2.46 -4.46
N VAL A 132 5.66 1.96 -4.14
CA VAL A 132 4.57 2.76 -3.55
C VAL A 132 4.21 2.25 -2.17
N PHE A 133 3.70 3.13 -1.33
CA PHE A 133 3.15 2.75 -0.04
C PHE A 133 1.64 2.83 -0.10
N ILE A 134 0.95 1.82 0.41
CA ILE A 134 -0.52 1.79 0.45
C ILE A 134 -1.02 1.53 1.87
N ALA A 135 -2.14 2.15 2.20
CA ALA A 135 -2.82 1.99 3.48
C ALA A 135 -4.33 2.12 3.32
N TRP A 136 -5.07 1.53 4.25
CA TRP A 136 -6.51 1.76 4.37
C TRP A 136 -6.78 2.86 5.39
N VAL A 137 -7.54 3.85 4.95
CA VAL A 137 -7.82 5.05 5.73
C VAL A 137 -9.31 5.32 5.71
N THR A 138 -9.81 6.00 6.73
CA THR A 138 -11.25 6.26 6.83
C THR A 138 -11.72 7.16 5.69
N SER A 139 -12.79 6.79 4.99
CA SER A 139 -13.39 7.51 3.85
C SER A 139 -13.67 9.00 4.16
N VAL A 140 -14.11 9.29 5.38
CA VAL A 140 -14.33 10.67 5.89
C VAL A 140 -13.07 11.54 5.80
N LYS A 141 -11.89 10.95 5.87
CA LYS A 141 -10.59 11.64 5.75
C LYS A 141 -10.08 11.74 4.31
N ALA A 142 -10.60 10.92 3.39
CA ALA A 142 -10.17 10.90 1.99
C ALA A 142 -10.92 11.92 1.12
N CYS A 143 -12.16 12.27 1.48
CA CYS A 143 -12.96 13.28 0.75
C CYS A 143 -12.54 14.74 1.00
N ILE A 144 -11.45 15.00 1.75
CA ILE A 144 -10.98 16.35 2.09
C ILE A 144 -9.63 16.68 1.39
N SER A 145 -9.27 16.00 0.30
CA SER A 145 -8.11 16.37 -0.53
C SER A 145 -8.53 16.92 -1.89
#